data_AF-A0A0A2SR22-F1
#
_entry.id   AF-A0A0A2SR22-F1
#
_cell.length_a   1.000
_cell.length_b   1.000
_cell.length_c   1.000
_cell.angle_alpha   90.00
_cell.angle_beta   90.00
_cell.angle_gamma   90.00
#
_symmetry.space_group_name_H-M   'P 1'
#
loop_
_entity.id
_entity.type
_entity.pdbx_description
1 polymer ?
#
loop_
_entity_poly.entity_id
_entity_poly.type
_entity_poly.pdbx_seq_one_letter_code
_entity_poly.pdbx_strand_id
1 'polypeptide(L)'
;MESTSKPTLDELIFAALSQLQALHYNGRSIRRYQATWNRLSDFAKQHEYKDKLTQGSILDFLDHYGIKSEEPVRLKLGWRKHAEYGLKILWQFARYGYFERIHTLIQKLHIPQDMKKALNEYVKYCDEKRHLSKYCINERIRQVGILLDFVTKQGIQTFEQIQPQHLSIFISSLWRFSNKTISRVVSDIRQFFNYLFLRDFITRDKFYVLQHIKFIVVSRLLCAIAEINFQFNSVLVQNYRT
;
A
#
# COMPACT_ATOMS: atom_id res chain seq x y z
N MET A 1 13.88 4.52 33.33
CA MET A 1 14.25 3.23 32.74
C MET A 1 12.96 2.52 32.38
N GLU A 2 12.60 2.48 31.11
CA GLU A 2 11.44 1.71 30.64
C GLU A 2 11.94 0.87 29.47
N SER A 3 12.23 -0.39 29.74
CA SER A 3 12.62 -1.35 28.71
C SER A 3 11.40 -1.63 27.85
N THR A 4 11.27 -0.95 26.71
CA THR A 4 10.24 -1.26 25.72
C THR A 4 10.56 -2.61 25.08
N SER A 5 10.23 -3.69 25.78
CA SER A 5 10.26 -5.04 25.23
C SER A 5 9.35 -5.05 24.01
N LYS A 6 9.86 -5.50 22.85
CA LYS A 6 9.02 -5.68 21.67
C LYS A 6 7.90 -6.68 22.01
N PRO A 7 6.64 -6.39 21.61
CA PRO A 7 5.53 -7.26 21.91
C PRO A 7 5.76 -8.66 21.33
N THR A 8 5.34 -9.67 22.06
CA THR A 8 5.30 -11.06 21.60
C THR A 8 4.37 -11.19 20.39
N LEU A 9 4.55 -12.25 19.62
CA LEU A 9 3.74 -12.53 18.44
C LEU A 9 2.26 -12.72 18.81
N ASP A 10 1.96 -13.34 19.95
CA ASP A 10 0.58 -13.50 20.41
C ASP A 10 -0.06 -12.17 20.82
N GLU A 11 0.67 -11.27 21.52
CA GLU A 11 0.21 -9.92 21.82
C GLU A 11 -0.03 -9.09 20.56
N LEU A 12 0.88 -9.21 19.59
CA LEU A 12 0.77 -8.54 18.30
C LEU A 12 -0.47 -9.02 17.52
N ILE A 13 -0.70 -10.34 17.50
CA ILE A 13 -1.86 -10.95 16.85
C ILE A 13 -3.14 -10.49 17.51
N PHE A 14 -3.19 -10.49 18.86
CA PHE A 14 -4.34 -10.01 19.60
C PHE A 14 -4.67 -8.55 19.25
N ALA A 15 -3.68 -7.66 19.32
CA ALA A 15 -3.86 -6.24 19.01
C ALA A 15 -4.29 -6.00 17.53
N ALA A 16 -3.72 -6.76 16.58
CA ALA A 16 -4.12 -6.70 15.18
C ALA A 16 -5.57 -7.19 14.97
N LEU A 17 -6.01 -8.23 15.68
CA LEU A 17 -7.39 -8.72 15.61
C LEU A 17 -8.37 -7.71 16.21
N SER A 18 -8.03 -7.08 17.34
CA SER A 18 -8.81 -5.98 17.91
C SER A 18 -8.96 -4.83 16.94
N GLN A 19 -7.90 -4.48 16.20
CA GLN A 19 -8.00 -3.45 15.16
C GLN A 19 -8.90 -3.89 13.99
N LEU A 20 -8.84 -5.14 13.54
CA LEU A 20 -9.77 -5.64 12.51
C LEU A 20 -11.24 -5.51 12.95
N GLN A 21 -11.53 -5.76 14.23
CA GLN A 21 -12.86 -5.56 14.81
C GLN A 21 -13.26 -4.08 14.82
N ALA A 22 -12.37 -3.20 15.29
CA ALA A 22 -12.60 -1.74 15.30
C ALA A 22 -12.82 -1.16 13.89
N LEU A 23 -12.22 -1.76 12.86
CA LEU A 23 -12.42 -1.41 11.45
C LEU A 23 -13.66 -2.08 10.82
N HIS A 24 -14.48 -2.76 11.63
CA HIS A 24 -15.69 -3.45 11.22
C HIS A 24 -15.46 -4.44 10.06
N TYR A 25 -14.34 -5.18 10.09
CA TYR A 25 -14.16 -6.31 9.17
C TYR A 25 -15.24 -7.36 9.44
N ASN A 26 -15.75 -7.99 8.38
CA ASN A 26 -16.71 -9.07 8.58
C ASN A 26 -16.06 -10.25 9.33
N GLY A 27 -16.86 -10.96 10.15
CA GLY A 27 -16.34 -12.03 11.01
C GLY A 27 -15.65 -13.17 10.24
N ARG A 28 -16.10 -13.48 9.02
CA ARG A 28 -15.44 -14.49 8.16
C ARG A 28 -14.02 -14.06 7.76
N SER A 29 -13.79 -12.77 7.49
CA SER A 29 -12.46 -12.23 7.23
C SER A 29 -11.59 -12.24 8.47
N ILE A 30 -12.14 -11.83 9.63
CA ILE A 30 -11.40 -11.84 10.91
C ILE A 30 -10.89 -13.26 11.23
N ARG A 31 -11.79 -14.26 11.19
CA ARG A 31 -11.41 -15.68 11.42
C ARG A 31 -10.34 -16.18 10.45
N ARG A 32 -10.34 -15.67 9.21
CA ARG A 32 -9.32 -16.04 8.21
C ARG A 32 -7.95 -15.48 8.56
N TYR A 33 -7.88 -14.19 8.92
CA TYR A 33 -6.64 -13.58 9.39
C TYR A 33 -6.14 -14.28 10.65
N GLN A 34 -7.02 -14.47 11.64
CA GLN A 34 -6.72 -15.20 12.87
C GLN A 34 -6.15 -16.59 12.59
N ALA A 35 -6.78 -17.39 11.73
CA ALA A 35 -6.29 -18.72 11.41
C ALA A 35 -4.94 -18.72 10.68
N THR A 36 -4.64 -17.71 9.86
CA THR A 36 -3.31 -17.58 9.23
C THR A 36 -2.26 -17.15 10.26
N TRP A 37 -2.60 -16.20 11.14
CA TRP A 37 -1.68 -15.67 12.13
C TRP A 37 -1.39 -16.65 13.27
N ASN A 38 -2.38 -17.45 13.68
CA ASN A 38 -2.16 -18.53 14.65
C ASN A 38 -1.19 -19.58 14.08
N ARG A 39 -1.34 -19.97 12.80
CA ARG A 39 -0.37 -20.86 12.15
C ARG A 39 1.04 -20.29 12.15
N LEU A 40 1.18 -18.98 11.98
CA LEU A 40 2.48 -18.32 12.07
C LEU A 40 3.02 -18.36 13.50
N SER A 41 2.18 -18.15 14.51
CA SER A 41 2.57 -18.28 15.93
C SER A 41 3.03 -19.69 16.26
N ASP A 42 2.27 -20.71 15.85
CA ASP A 42 2.62 -22.12 16.03
C ASP A 42 3.94 -22.47 15.35
N PHE A 43 4.13 -22.01 14.10
CA PHE A 43 5.39 -22.16 13.37
C PHE A 43 6.56 -21.47 14.08
N ALA A 44 6.36 -20.25 14.57
CA ALA A 44 7.39 -19.49 15.26
C ALA A 44 7.87 -20.17 16.54
N LYS A 45 6.93 -20.78 17.29
CA LYS A 45 7.20 -21.57 18.50
C LYS A 45 7.98 -22.84 18.20
N GLN A 46 7.64 -23.54 17.11
CA GLN A 46 8.29 -24.78 16.71
C GLN A 46 9.72 -24.58 16.17
N HIS A 47 10.04 -23.39 15.65
CA HIS A 47 11.32 -23.08 15.00
C HIS A 47 12.16 -22.03 15.75
N GLU A 48 11.98 -21.91 17.07
CA GLU A 48 12.79 -21.08 17.99
C GLU A 48 12.89 -19.57 17.64
N TYR A 49 11.90 -18.98 16.96
CA TYR A 49 11.88 -17.54 16.65
C TYR A 49 11.61 -16.63 17.88
N LYS A 50 11.76 -17.17 19.11
CA LYS A 50 11.56 -16.47 20.40
C LYS A 50 10.26 -15.66 20.46
N ASP A 51 9.18 -16.20 19.86
CA ASP A 51 7.87 -15.56 19.77
C ASP A 51 7.90 -14.13 19.21
N LYS A 52 8.84 -13.81 18.30
CA LYS A 52 8.95 -12.48 17.69
C LYS A 52 8.68 -12.54 16.20
N LEU A 53 7.88 -11.59 15.71
CA LEU A 53 7.69 -11.41 14.28
C LEU A 53 8.95 -10.79 13.66
N THR A 54 9.58 -11.51 12.74
CA THR A 54 10.67 -10.98 11.93
C THR A 54 10.36 -11.16 10.44
N GLN A 55 11.08 -10.44 9.58
CA GLN A 55 10.96 -10.67 8.14
C GLN A 55 11.41 -12.09 7.77
N GLY A 56 12.46 -12.60 8.41
CA GLY A 56 12.95 -13.98 8.23
C GLY A 56 11.86 -15.01 8.55
N SER A 57 11.24 -14.92 9.73
CA SER A 57 10.20 -15.87 10.15
C SER A 57 8.98 -15.90 9.21
N ILE A 58 8.66 -14.78 8.55
CA ILE A 58 7.59 -14.74 7.53
C ILE A 58 8.03 -15.46 6.25
N LEU A 59 9.27 -15.24 5.80
CA LEU A 59 9.81 -15.89 4.59
C LEU A 59 9.92 -17.40 4.80
N ASP A 60 10.46 -17.82 5.95
CA ASP A 60 10.63 -19.23 6.30
C ASP A 60 9.27 -19.92 6.47
N PHE A 61 8.27 -19.24 7.05
CA PHE A 61 6.89 -19.74 7.10
C PHE A 61 6.31 -19.93 5.69
N LEU A 62 6.49 -18.94 4.80
CA LEU A 62 5.97 -19.02 3.44
C LEU A 62 6.61 -20.18 2.67
N ASP A 63 7.92 -20.37 2.83
CA ASP A 63 8.67 -21.45 2.20
C ASP A 63 8.22 -22.82 2.74
N HIS A 64 8.13 -22.97 4.07
CA HIS A 64 7.66 -24.18 4.74
C HIS A 64 6.29 -24.66 4.22
N TYR A 65 5.37 -23.73 3.95
CA TYR A 65 4.03 -24.08 3.42
C TYR A 65 3.92 -24.07 1.89
N GLY A 66 5.05 -23.91 1.18
CA GLY A 66 5.12 -23.90 -0.29
C GLY A 66 4.39 -22.71 -0.92
N ILE A 67 4.34 -21.57 -0.24
CA ILE A 67 3.61 -20.37 -0.69
C ILE A 67 4.57 -19.44 -1.43
N LYS A 68 4.69 -19.63 -2.73
CA LYS A 68 5.54 -18.78 -3.58
C LYS A 68 4.84 -17.44 -3.85
N SER A 69 5.52 -16.33 -3.58
CA SER A 69 4.97 -14.98 -3.82
C SER A 69 4.75 -14.69 -5.31
N GLU A 70 5.49 -15.36 -6.18
CA GLU A 70 5.45 -15.20 -7.64
C GLU A 70 4.30 -15.95 -8.29
N GLU A 71 3.78 -16.98 -7.63
CA GLU A 71 2.69 -17.78 -8.18
C GLU A 71 1.37 -17.01 -8.23
N PRO A 72 0.66 -17.06 -9.37
CA PRO A 72 -0.67 -16.50 -9.48
C PRO A 72 -1.60 -17.01 -8.37
N VAL A 73 -2.33 -16.09 -7.72
CA VAL A 73 -3.25 -16.39 -6.61
C VAL A 73 -4.29 -17.47 -6.95
N ARG A 74 -4.62 -17.65 -8.24
CA ARG A 74 -5.53 -18.70 -8.73
C ARG A 74 -4.99 -20.13 -8.58
N LEU A 75 -3.66 -20.29 -8.53
CA LEU A 75 -3.00 -21.59 -8.34
C LEU A 75 -2.88 -21.97 -6.86
N LYS A 76 -3.02 -20.98 -5.96
CA LYS A 76 -2.98 -21.19 -4.51
C LYS A 76 -4.33 -21.73 -4.03
N LEU A 77 -4.33 -22.91 -3.41
CA LEU A 77 -5.54 -23.56 -2.89
C LEU A 77 -5.80 -23.22 -1.41
N GLY A 78 -7.09 -23.16 -1.05
CA GLY A 78 -7.53 -22.99 0.33
C GLY A 78 -7.01 -21.72 1.00
N TRP A 79 -6.50 -21.86 2.22
CA TRP A 79 -6.03 -20.72 3.04
C TRP A 79 -4.75 -20.08 2.48
N ARG A 80 -3.92 -20.83 1.74
CA ARG A 80 -2.66 -20.34 1.13
C ARG A 80 -2.90 -19.17 0.17
N LYS A 81 -4.07 -19.12 -0.45
CA LYS A 81 -4.53 -18.02 -1.32
C LYS A 81 -4.47 -16.64 -0.65
N HIS A 82 -4.67 -16.62 0.67
CA HIS A 82 -4.79 -15.40 1.45
C HIS A 82 -3.66 -15.19 2.46
N ALA A 83 -2.83 -16.22 2.65
CA ALA A 83 -1.77 -16.24 3.66
C ALA A 83 -0.79 -15.08 3.49
N GLU A 84 -0.22 -14.92 2.29
CA GLU A 84 0.78 -13.89 2.00
C GLU A 84 0.25 -12.47 2.29
N TYR A 85 -0.99 -12.18 1.88
CA TYR A 85 -1.60 -10.89 2.15
C TYR A 85 -1.91 -10.69 3.65
N GLY A 86 -2.38 -11.73 4.33
CA GLY A 86 -2.58 -11.72 5.78
C GLY A 86 -1.30 -11.45 6.55
N LEU A 87 -0.18 -12.05 6.14
CA LEU A 87 1.12 -11.81 6.75
C LEU A 87 1.64 -10.39 6.49
N LYS A 88 1.39 -9.85 5.28
CA LYS A 88 1.72 -8.44 4.98
C LYS A 88 0.98 -7.46 5.89
N ILE A 89 -0.30 -7.69 6.18
CA ILE A 89 -1.06 -6.86 7.12
C ILE A 89 -0.47 -6.94 8.53
N LEU A 90 -0.17 -8.15 9.03
CA LEU A 90 0.40 -8.33 10.37
C LEU A 90 1.80 -7.69 10.47
N TRP A 91 2.62 -7.83 9.43
CA TRP A 91 3.92 -7.17 9.34
C TRP A 91 3.81 -5.64 9.32
N GLN A 92 2.84 -5.10 8.59
CA GLN A 92 2.56 -3.67 8.58
C GLN A 92 2.14 -3.19 9.98
N PHE A 93 1.26 -3.93 10.64
CA PHE A 93 0.86 -3.66 12.02
C PHE A 93 2.05 -3.65 12.99
N ALA A 94 2.93 -4.64 12.92
CA ALA A 94 4.12 -4.72 13.77
C ALA A 94 5.07 -3.53 13.62
N ARG A 95 5.15 -2.96 12.41
CA ARG A 95 6.06 -1.84 12.12
C ARG A 95 5.49 -0.48 12.47
N TYR A 96 4.18 -0.31 12.35
CA TYR A 96 3.54 1.01 12.41
C TYR A 96 2.49 1.13 13.52
N GLY A 97 2.09 0.02 14.14
CA GLY A 97 1.05 -0.03 15.16
C GLY A 97 -0.37 0.12 14.61
N TYR A 98 -0.56 0.22 13.29
CA TYR A 98 -1.89 0.33 12.69
C TYR A 98 -1.93 -0.13 11.22
N PHE A 99 -3.11 -0.57 10.77
CA PHE A 99 -3.52 -0.64 9.36
C PHE A 99 -4.97 -0.17 9.22
N GLU A 100 -5.41 0.23 8.02
CA GLU A 100 -6.76 0.77 7.81
C GLU A 100 -7.54 0.03 6.71
N ARG A 101 -8.86 0.02 6.85
CA ARG A 101 -9.79 -0.51 5.84
C ARG A 101 -10.01 0.54 4.75
N ILE A 102 -9.98 0.15 3.48
CA ILE A 102 -10.11 1.04 2.31
C ILE A 102 -11.29 2.02 2.42
N HIS A 103 -12.50 1.53 2.74
CA HIS A 103 -13.68 2.40 2.83
C HIS A 103 -13.63 3.35 4.04
N THR A 104 -13.01 2.93 5.15
CA THR A 104 -12.79 3.77 6.34
C THR A 104 -11.68 4.79 6.11
N LEU A 105 -10.64 4.41 5.37
CA LEU A 105 -9.56 5.30 4.93
C LEU A 105 -10.18 6.43 4.10
N ILE A 106 -10.92 6.12 3.02
CA ILE A 106 -11.56 7.12 2.15
C ILE A 106 -12.46 8.08 2.93
N GLN A 107 -13.20 7.61 3.94
CA GLN A 107 -14.05 8.47 4.77
C GLN A 107 -13.25 9.46 5.63
N LYS A 108 -12.05 9.08 6.08
CA LYS A 108 -11.13 9.95 6.85
C LYS A 108 -10.26 10.85 5.96
N LEU A 109 -10.22 10.60 4.66
CA LEU A 109 -9.45 11.42 3.74
C LEU A 109 -10.08 12.82 3.60
N HIS A 110 -9.23 13.83 3.70
CA HIS A 110 -9.58 15.22 3.47
C HIS A 110 -9.58 15.44 1.96
N ILE A 111 -10.68 15.04 1.32
CA ILE A 111 -10.89 15.23 -0.12
C ILE A 111 -12.06 16.24 -0.29
N PRO A 112 -11.90 17.28 -1.13
CA PRO A 112 -12.97 18.22 -1.46
C PRO A 112 -14.22 17.50 -1.94
N GLN A 113 -15.40 18.02 -1.62
CA GLN A 113 -16.67 17.34 -1.92
C GLN A 113 -16.87 17.09 -3.42
N ASP A 114 -16.46 18.04 -4.27
CA ASP A 114 -16.54 17.89 -5.72
C ASP A 114 -15.65 16.75 -6.23
N MET A 115 -14.46 16.61 -5.66
CA MET A 115 -13.57 15.50 -5.98
C MET A 115 -14.11 14.16 -5.46
N LYS A 116 -14.75 14.13 -4.28
CA LYS A 116 -15.44 12.93 -3.76
C LYS A 116 -16.59 12.51 -4.67
N LYS A 117 -17.35 13.47 -5.19
CA LYS A 117 -18.44 13.21 -6.13
C LYS A 117 -17.92 12.55 -7.40
N ALA A 118 -16.89 13.12 -8.03
CA ALA A 118 -16.27 12.54 -9.22
C ALA A 118 -15.65 11.15 -8.95
N LEU A 119 -15.09 10.91 -7.75
CA LEU A 119 -14.60 9.59 -7.35
C LEU A 119 -15.72 8.56 -7.26
N ASN A 120 -16.88 8.93 -6.72
CA ASN A 120 -18.05 8.05 -6.66
C ASN A 120 -18.63 7.77 -8.06
N GLU A 121 -18.63 8.76 -8.95
CA GLU A 121 -19.02 8.55 -10.34
C GLU A 121 -18.02 7.65 -11.09
N TYR A 122 -16.73 7.74 -10.75
CA TYR A 122 -15.71 6.84 -11.27
C TYR A 122 -15.91 5.38 -10.81
N VAL A 123 -16.36 5.17 -9.58
CA VAL A 123 -16.74 3.83 -9.08
C VAL A 123 -17.83 3.23 -9.96
N LYS A 124 -18.91 3.97 -10.20
CA LYS A 124 -20.03 3.53 -11.06
C LYS A 124 -19.54 3.24 -12.47
N TYR A 125 -18.73 4.11 -13.05
CA TYR A 125 -18.14 3.89 -14.37
C TYR A 125 -17.30 2.60 -14.43
N CYS A 126 -16.48 2.32 -13.40
CA CYS A 126 -15.67 1.11 -13.36
C CYS A 126 -16.50 -0.17 -13.28
N ASP A 127 -17.61 -0.13 -12.53
CA ASP A 127 -18.51 -1.26 -12.34
C ASP A 127 -19.37 -1.50 -13.60
N GLU A 128 -20.03 -0.45 -14.09
CA GLU A 128 -21.03 -0.53 -15.15
C GLU A 128 -20.43 -0.58 -16.56
N LYS A 129 -19.32 0.15 -16.81
CA LYS A 129 -18.75 0.29 -18.16
C LYS A 129 -17.47 -0.51 -18.37
N ARG A 130 -16.72 -0.80 -17.31
CA ARG A 130 -15.48 -1.59 -17.40
C ARG A 130 -15.60 -2.98 -16.80
N HIS A 131 -16.75 -3.31 -16.20
CA HIS A 131 -17.04 -4.62 -15.59
C HIS A 131 -15.90 -5.12 -14.69
N LEU A 132 -15.28 -4.21 -13.95
CA LEU A 132 -14.17 -4.54 -13.07
C LEU A 132 -14.69 -5.27 -11.84
N SER A 133 -13.92 -6.23 -11.34
CA SER A 133 -14.26 -6.86 -10.06
C SER A 133 -14.24 -5.82 -8.93
N LYS A 134 -15.14 -5.97 -7.95
CA LYS A 134 -15.22 -5.09 -6.77
C LYS A 134 -13.87 -4.91 -6.06
N TYR A 135 -13.05 -5.96 -6.02
CA TYR A 135 -11.68 -5.89 -5.50
C TYR A 135 -10.79 -4.93 -6.30
N CYS A 136 -10.81 -5.02 -7.63
CA CYS A 136 -10.01 -4.14 -8.50
C CYS A 136 -10.46 -2.69 -8.38
N ILE A 137 -11.78 -2.46 -8.31
CA ILE A 137 -12.35 -1.12 -8.08
C ILE A 137 -11.84 -0.56 -6.74
N ASN A 138 -11.97 -1.32 -5.66
CA ASN A 138 -11.57 -0.87 -4.33
C ASN A 138 -10.08 -0.53 -4.24
N GLU A 139 -9.21 -1.35 -4.83
CA GLU A 139 -7.77 -1.03 -4.88
C GLU A 139 -7.49 0.25 -5.67
N ARG A 140 -8.15 0.46 -6.81
CA ARG A 140 -8.00 1.69 -7.61
C ARG A 140 -8.43 2.92 -6.84
N ILE A 141 -9.62 2.88 -6.26
CA ILE A 141 -10.20 4.00 -5.51
C ILE A 141 -9.35 4.31 -4.27
N ARG A 142 -8.76 3.31 -3.63
CA ARG A 142 -7.80 3.51 -2.54
C ARG A 142 -6.62 4.36 -3.00
N GLN A 143 -5.95 3.97 -4.09
CA GLN A 143 -4.76 4.69 -4.56
C GLN A 143 -5.10 6.12 -5.01
N VAL A 144 -6.21 6.27 -5.74
CA VAL A 144 -6.70 7.59 -6.17
C VAL A 144 -7.08 8.44 -4.96
N GLY A 145 -7.79 7.89 -3.97
CA GLY A 145 -8.15 8.59 -2.75
C GLY A 145 -6.92 9.11 -2.01
N ILE A 146 -5.90 8.26 -1.80
CA ILE A 146 -4.64 8.66 -1.14
C ILE A 146 -3.96 9.79 -1.90
N LEU A 147 -3.93 9.75 -3.24
CA LEU A 147 -3.43 10.85 -4.06
C LEU A 147 -4.26 12.14 -3.82
N LEU A 148 -5.59 12.05 -3.82
CA LEU A 148 -6.47 13.21 -3.65
C LEU A 148 -6.31 13.86 -2.27
N ASP A 149 -6.19 13.07 -1.21
CA ASP A 149 -5.87 13.57 0.14
C ASP A 149 -4.49 14.26 0.18
N PHE A 150 -3.50 13.66 -0.48
CA PHE A 150 -2.15 14.23 -0.57
C PHE A 150 -2.15 15.59 -1.27
N VAL A 151 -2.81 15.73 -2.42
CA VAL A 151 -2.88 17.02 -3.13
C VAL A 151 -3.73 18.04 -2.36
N THR A 152 -4.78 17.60 -1.67
CA THR A 152 -5.61 18.49 -0.86
C THR A 152 -4.81 19.10 0.31
N LYS A 153 -3.94 18.31 0.94
CA LYS A 153 -3.00 18.80 1.97
C LYS A 153 -1.99 19.82 1.42
N GLN A 154 -1.80 19.87 0.11
CA GLN A 154 -1.00 20.91 -0.58
C GLN A 154 -1.85 22.13 -0.98
N GLY A 155 -3.09 22.23 -0.53
CA GLY A 155 -4.00 23.35 -0.80
C GLY A 155 -4.83 23.21 -2.08
N ILE A 156 -4.76 22.07 -2.77
CA ILE A 156 -5.44 21.85 -4.06
C ILE A 156 -6.89 21.44 -3.81
N GLN A 157 -7.84 22.21 -4.35
CA GLN A 157 -9.27 22.02 -4.14
C GLN A 157 -10.00 21.51 -5.39
N THR A 158 -9.44 21.71 -6.60
CA THR A 158 -10.06 21.27 -7.86
C THR A 158 -9.14 20.41 -8.73
N PHE A 159 -9.69 19.62 -9.66
CA PHE A 159 -8.88 18.76 -10.53
C PHE A 159 -8.02 19.56 -11.50
N GLU A 160 -8.46 20.74 -11.93
CA GLU A 160 -7.68 21.60 -12.82
C GLU A 160 -6.42 22.14 -12.15
N GLN A 161 -6.42 22.29 -10.82
CA GLN A 161 -5.26 22.75 -10.07
C GLN A 161 -4.16 21.68 -9.94
N ILE A 162 -4.46 20.41 -10.26
CA ILE A 162 -3.48 19.33 -10.20
C ILE A 162 -2.46 19.50 -11.34
N GLN A 163 -1.20 19.70 -10.95
CA GLN A 163 -0.05 19.83 -11.83
C GLN A 163 0.81 18.56 -11.81
N PRO A 164 1.64 18.35 -12.84
CA PRO A 164 2.58 17.23 -12.90
C PRO A 164 3.56 17.16 -11.74
N GLN A 165 3.95 18.30 -11.16
CA GLN A 165 4.84 18.32 -10.01
C GLN A 165 4.20 17.63 -8.81
N HIS A 166 2.91 17.85 -8.55
CA HIS A 166 2.19 17.21 -7.45
C HIS A 166 2.20 15.68 -7.59
N LEU A 167 2.00 15.16 -8.81
CA LEU A 167 2.10 13.72 -9.08
C LEU A 167 3.53 13.18 -8.88
N SER A 168 4.53 13.98 -9.25
CA SER A 168 5.94 13.60 -9.14
C SER A 168 6.38 13.53 -7.67
N ILE A 169 5.97 14.51 -6.85
CA ILE A 169 6.21 14.52 -5.40
C ILE A 169 5.46 13.35 -4.75
N PHE A 170 4.18 13.14 -5.12
CA PHE A 170 3.41 12.01 -4.61
C PHE A 170 4.12 10.67 -4.86
N ILE A 171 4.59 10.43 -6.09
CA ILE A 171 5.25 9.16 -6.43
C ILE A 171 6.63 9.04 -5.78
N SER A 172 7.35 10.15 -5.61
CA SER A 172 8.61 10.17 -4.86
C SER A 172 8.37 9.81 -3.38
N SER A 173 7.22 10.17 -2.80
CA SER A 173 6.84 9.76 -1.44
C SER A 173 6.60 8.25 -1.30
N LEU A 174 6.44 7.52 -2.41
CA LEU A 174 6.23 6.08 -2.45
C LEU A 174 7.54 5.27 -2.42
N TRP A 175 8.70 5.87 -2.12
CA TRP A 175 10.03 5.24 -2.14
C TRP A 175 10.14 3.93 -1.33
N ARG A 176 9.26 3.72 -0.34
CA ARG A 176 9.22 2.53 0.51
C ARG A 176 8.57 1.32 -0.16
N PHE A 177 7.90 1.51 -1.30
CA PHE A 177 7.19 0.48 -2.02
C PHE A 177 8.03 -0.13 -3.14
N SER A 178 7.76 -1.40 -3.47
CA SER A 178 8.42 -2.05 -4.61
C SER A 178 8.10 -1.35 -5.93
N ASN A 179 9.00 -1.43 -6.92
CA ASN A 179 8.78 -0.90 -8.27
C ASN A 179 7.50 -1.45 -8.92
N LYS A 180 7.13 -2.70 -8.62
CA LYS A 180 5.89 -3.33 -9.08
C LYS A 180 4.66 -2.65 -8.48
N THR A 181 4.72 -2.33 -7.18
CA THR A 181 3.66 -1.59 -6.48
C THR A 181 3.54 -0.17 -7.01
N ILE A 182 4.66 0.55 -7.17
CA ILE A 182 4.65 1.91 -7.71
C ILE A 182 4.06 1.93 -9.13
N SER A 183 4.49 1.00 -10.00
CA SER A 183 3.93 0.86 -11.35
C SER A 183 2.42 0.61 -11.35
N ARG A 184 1.92 -0.20 -10.41
CA ARG A 184 0.49 -0.45 -10.23
C ARG A 184 -0.26 0.83 -9.84
N VAL A 185 0.26 1.55 -8.84
CA VAL A 185 -0.31 2.83 -8.37
C VAL A 185 -0.37 3.86 -9.51
N VAL A 186 0.73 4.01 -10.25
CA VAL A 186 0.81 4.90 -11.42
C VAL A 186 -0.23 4.52 -12.48
N SER A 187 -0.38 3.24 -12.77
CA SER A 187 -1.37 2.76 -13.73
C SER A 187 -2.80 3.06 -13.28
N ASP A 188 -3.11 2.84 -12.01
CA ASP A 188 -4.43 3.12 -11.45
C ASP A 188 -4.74 4.64 -11.47
N ILE A 189 -3.75 5.49 -11.16
CA ILE A 189 -3.85 6.95 -11.27
C ILE A 189 -4.10 7.38 -12.72
N ARG A 190 -3.34 6.84 -13.68
CA ARG A 190 -3.49 7.16 -15.10
C ARG A 190 -4.90 6.85 -15.60
N GLN A 191 -5.45 5.71 -15.18
CA GLN A 191 -6.80 5.30 -15.56
C GLN A 191 -7.87 6.21 -14.96
N PHE A 192 -7.62 6.81 -13.81
CA PHE A 192 -8.52 7.81 -13.23
C PHE A 192 -8.44 9.14 -13.99
N PHE A 193 -7.25 9.64 -14.31
CA PHE A 193 -7.11 10.86 -15.13
C PHE A 193 -7.69 10.69 -16.55
N ASN A 194 -7.58 9.49 -17.15
CA ASN A 194 -8.31 9.15 -18.38
C ASN A 194 -9.82 9.34 -18.23
N TYR A 195 -10.38 8.87 -17.11
CA TYR A 195 -11.80 9.06 -16.85
C TYR A 195 -12.17 10.53 -16.65
N LEU A 196 -11.35 11.30 -15.91
CA LEU A 196 -11.58 12.73 -15.73
C LEU A 196 -11.61 13.47 -17.08
N PHE A 197 -10.71 13.12 -18.00
CA PHE A 197 -10.70 13.68 -19.35
C PHE A 197 -11.94 13.28 -20.16
N LEU A 198 -12.38 12.01 -20.09
CA LEU A 198 -13.59 11.53 -20.77
C LEU A 198 -14.91 12.12 -20.22
N ARG A 199 -14.85 12.84 -19.11
CA ARG A 199 -15.97 13.51 -18.45
C ARG A 199 -15.80 15.01 -18.39
N ASP A 200 -14.83 15.55 -19.13
CA ASP A 200 -14.53 16.98 -19.26
C ASP A 200 -14.20 17.68 -17.93
N PHE A 201 -13.75 16.93 -16.90
CA PHE A 201 -13.24 17.50 -15.65
C PHE A 201 -11.84 18.11 -15.79
N ILE A 202 -11.11 17.78 -16.87
CA ILE A 202 -9.78 18.31 -17.16
C ILE A 202 -9.63 18.61 -18.64
N THR A 203 -8.87 19.66 -18.98
CA THR A 203 -8.63 20.04 -20.38
C THR A 203 -7.65 19.10 -21.07
N ARG A 204 -7.72 19.06 -22.41
CA ARG A 204 -6.84 18.26 -23.27
C ARG A 204 -5.36 18.52 -23.02
N ASP A 205 -4.96 19.79 -22.85
CA ASP A 205 -3.57 20.14 -22.57
C ASP A 205 -3.09 19.55 -21.25
N LYS A 206 -3.89 19.67 -20.19
CA LYS A 206 -3.57 19.08 -18.87
C LYS A 206 -3.53 17.56 -18.94
N PHE A 207 -4.47 16.96 -19.65
CA PHE A 207 -4.50 15.52 -19.87
C PHE A 207 -3.20 15.02 -20.50
N TYR A 208 -2.76 15.64 -21.60
CA TYR A 208 -1.51 15.24 -22.26
C TYR A 208 -0.31 15.37 -21.34
N VAL A 209 -0.18 16.48 -20.61
CA VAL A 209 0.95 16.66 -19.69
C VAL A 209 0.94 15.59 -18.59
N LEU A 210 -0.22 15.23 -18.04
CA LEU A 210 -0.35 14.20 -16.99
C LEU A 210 -0.14 12.76 -17.52
N GLN A 211 -0.48 12.49 -18.78
CA GLN A 211 -0.24 11.20 -19.45
C GLN A 211 1.21 11.04 -19.90
N HIS A 212 1.82 12.13 -20.37
CA HIS A 212 3.19 12.21 -20.86
C HIS A 212 4.22 12.59 -19.79
N ILE A 213 3.83 12.60 -18.51
CA ILE A 213 4.80 12.38 -17.44
C ILE A 213 5.47 11.06 -17.77
N LYS A 214 6.60 11.15 -18.47
CA LYS A 214 7.58 10.08 -18.58
C LYS A 214 7.94 9.85 -17.13
N PHE A 215 7.40 8.80 -16.51
CA PHE A 215 7.81 8.31 -15.21
C PHE A 215 9.24 7.71 -15.31
N ILE A 216 10.17 8.49 -15.88
CA ILE A 216 11.62 8.35 -15.84
C ILE A 216 12.12 8.28 -14.39
N VAL A 217 11.27 8.65 -13.43
CA VAL A 217 11.53 8.60 -11.99
C VAL A 217 11.85 7.18 -11.51
N VAL A 218 11.30 6.10 -12.07
CA VAL A 218 11.71 4.76 -11.59
C VAL A 218 13.19 4.46 -11.92
N SER A 219 13.75 5.06 -12.98
CA SER A 219 15.16 4.86 -13.38
C SER A 219 16.10 5.97 -12.88
N ARG A 220 15.67 7.25 -12.86
CA ARG A 220 16.51 8.37 -12.38
C ARG A 220 16.48 8.56 -10.86
N LEU A 221 15.40 8.20 -10.17
CA LEU A 221 15.39 8.20 -8.70
C LEU A 221 16.28 7.06 -8.16
N LEU A 222 16.49 5.97 -8.93
CA LEU A 222 17.52 4.96 -8.67
C LEU A 222 18.94 5.54 -8.79
N CYS A 223 19.22 6.42 -9.76
CA CYS A 223 20.53 7.10 -9.85
C CYS A 223 20.74 8.11 -8.71
N ALA A 224 19.75 8.96 -8.42
CA ALA A 224 19.87 9.98 -7.39
C ALA A 224 19.94 9.38 -5.96
N ILE A 225 19.19 8.31 -5.68
CA ILE A 225 19.27 7.61 -4.38
C ILE A 225 20.56 6.79 -4.26
N ALA A 226 21.13 6.27 -5.36
CA ALA A 226 22.46 5.65 -5.35
C ALA A 226 23.57 6.67 -5.08
N GLU A 227 23.50 7.88 -5.65
CA GLU A 227 24.46 8.96 -5.40
C GLU A 227 24.38 9.52 -3.97
N ILE A 228 23.16 9.68 -3.42
CA ILE A 228 22.98 10.14 -2.03
C ILE A 228 23.44 9.07 -1.03
N ASN A 229 23.21 7.78 -1.29
CA ASN A 229 23.72 6.69 -0.45
C ASN A 229 25.24 6.49 -0.59
N PHE A 230 25.83 6.83 -1.74
CA PHE A 230 27.29 6.81 -1.93
C PHE A 230 27.99 7.95 -1.17
N GLN A 231 27.39 9.15 -1.14
CA GLN A 231 27.89 10.27 -0.33
C GLN A 231 27.68 10.07 1.18
N PHE A 232 26.59 9.42 1.60
CA PHE A 232 26.40 9.10 3.03
C PHE A 232 27.37 8.01 3.54
N ASN A 233 27.71 7.02 2.70
CA ASN A 233 28.67 5.99 3.08
C ASN A 233 30.12 6.47 3.06
N SER A 234 30.50 7.43 2.20
CA SER A 234 31.86 7.99 2.21
C SER A 234 32.13 8.88 3.43
N VAL A 235 31.11 9.59 3.94
CA VAL A 235 31.21 10.38 5.16
C VAL A 235 31.25 9.51 6.43
N LEU A 236 30.56 8.38 6.44
CA LEU A 236 30.63 7.43 7.57
C LEU A 236 31.94 6.63 7.60
N VAL A 237 32.53 6.29 6.44
CA VAL A 237 33.82 5.57 6.41
C VAL A 237 35.00 6.45 6.84
N GLN A 238 34.92 7.77 6.73
CA GLN A 238 35.96 8.67 7.28
C GLN A 238 35.86 8.89 8.79
N ASN A 239 34.71 8.64 9.41
CA ASN A 239 34.51 8.83 10.86
C ASN A 239 34.72 7.57 11.71
N TYR A 240 35.16 6.46 11.12
CA TYR A 240 35.56 5.23 11.84
C TYR A 240 37.05 4.87 11.64
N ARG A 241 37.87 5.81 11.18
CA ARG A 241 39.33 5.74 11.26
C ARG A 241 39.85 6.88 12.12
N THR A 242 39.68 6.74 13.43
CA THR A 242 40.56 7.32 14.46
C THR A 242 40.47 6.45 15.71
#